data_AF-A0A8S1GP75-F1
#
_entry.id   AF-A0A8S1GP75-F1
#
_cell.length_a   1.000
_cell.length_b   1.000
_cell.length_c   1.000
_cell.angle_alpha   90.00
_cell.angle_beta   90.00
_cell.angle_gamma   90.00
#
_symmetry.space_group_name_H-M   'P 1'
#
loop_
_entity.id
_entity.type
_entity.pdbx_description
1 polymer ?
#
loop_
_entity_poly.entity_id
_entity_poly.type
_entity_poly.pdbx_seq_one_letter_code
_entity_poly.pdbx_strand_id
1 'polypeptide(L)'
;MLKRNNRSTLATEKKVLEIASGTGVHAIHLAACFPNVTFQPSENDPRMLHSIVNYIDTLQPPNVRVPLFLDATKPFEQWALPEDFAPQTVDVMLNINMIHICPKRAVKGLFEASNALLKKDDGLLITYGPYSIDGKLTPQSNVDFDHSLKNQDPEWGIKDVRDLEKLAERANLRLAVQHDMPANNKILPIEAVRDTAIRAMSFIITSLGSKKLLYRGVAVFNMTGEECSLANSMAQEPFYILPQVNGILLGIFTIASVVYLAKQSEKIYYHTNVKILLLLNVFLCITLSLSVTLSYVLYLLKWWKHTSDCELLFATSFCSPIRRVALTSYTGLTVGQVALILERAWATHRLGKYQKQGCALGLVLSVLTVLFSYMVIDAVLNVENPEEMMTVCSAYSASPTIGPRVYNVFRVQLCGGAFILIAYYFLHLKNKRNKSANLNSKFQQHENVVVLRHIAPLVIANCGSMGAYIVAASIVREFMGVFGPRLYRLIIINIFFLPYSPALLMVVLILVVRHDYKQRQSALREISSTKKEMNNGKSYFQQYSDQWNVDHKKDPQHSSCWPLEQTSRYLNYYLGLEINRSEEEPTINTGRDPSFSQLILYCVTYHFLGVCAPSLECIHLWEVLDN
;
A
#
# COMPACT_ATOMS: atom_id res chain seq x y z
N MET A 1 -7.70 6.20 34.09
CA MET A 1 -6.34 6.04 34.66
C MET A 1 -6.40 5.61 36.12
N LEU A 2 -7.05 6.35 37.02
CA LEU A 2 -7.22 5.96 38.45
C LEU A 2 -7.91 4.59 38.66
N LYS A 3 -8.82 4.18 37.76
CA LYS A 3 -9.47 2.85 37.80
C LYS A 3 -8.68 1.72 37.09
N ARG A 4 -7.59 2.01 36.37
CA ARG A 4 -6.91 1.02 35.48
C ARG A 4 -5.94 0.06 36.22
N ASN A 5 -5.62 0.30 37.50
CA ASN A 5 -4.55 -0.41 38.22
C ASN A 5 -4.98 -1.41 39.32
N ASN A 6 -6.19 -1.98 39.28
CA ASN A 6 -6.61 -3.02 40.24
C ASN A 6 -6.00 -4.42 40.00
N ARG A 7 -4.81 -4.52 39.38
CA ARG A 7 -4.14 -5.81 39.06
C ARG A 7 -2.75 -5.96 39.70
N SER A 8 -2.40 -5.19 40.72
CA SER A 8 -1.25 -5.46 41.59
C SER A 8 -1.72 -5.92 42.97
N THR A 9 -1.21 -7.05 43.44
CA THR A 9 -1.50 -7.69 44.73
C THR A 9 -1.01 -6.92 45.98
N LEU A 10 -0.68 -5.63 45.85
CA LEU A 10 -0.70 -4.64 46.92
C LEU A 10 -1.37 -3.36 46.37
N ALA A 11 -2.50 -2.96 46.96
CA ALA A 11 -3.18 -1.72 46.62
C ALA A 11 -2.36 -0.53 47.12
N THR A 12 -1.52 0.04 46.25
CA THR A 12 -0.83 1.30 46.56
C THR A 12 -1.80 2.46 46.40
N GLU A 13 -2.06 3.17 47.50
CA GLU A 13 -2.85 4.38 47.52
C GLU A 13 -2.27 5.43 46.56
N LYS A 14 -3.12 5.99 45.69
CA LYS A 14 -2.70 6.99 44.70
C LYS A 14 -2.83 8.40 45.29
N LYS A 15 -1.92 9.30 44.92
CA LYS A 15 -1.88 10.68 45.43
C LYS A 15 -2.23 11.71 44.37
N VAL A 16 -3.23 12.53 44.65
CA VAL A 16 -3.67 13.64 43.80
C VAL A 16 -3.39 14.95 44.52
N LEU A 17 -2.60 15.83 43.91
CA LEU A 17 -2.44 17.22 44.34
C LEU A 17 -3.28 18.11 43.42
N GLU A 18 -4.34 18.70 43.95
CA GLU A 18 -5.15 19.66 43.18
C GLU A 18 -4.65 21.08 43.43
N ILE A 19 -4.26 21.77 42.35
CA ILE A 19 -3.78 23.15 42.36
C ILE A 19 -4.92 24.08 41.96
N ALA A 20 -5.19 25.07 42.82
CA ALA A 20 -6.31 25.99 42.70
C ALA A 20 -7.69 25.29 42.76
N SER A 21 -7.94 24.63 43.89
CA SER A 21 -9.18 23.87 44.16
C SER A 21 -10.45 24.75 44.26
N GLY A 22 -10.31 26.08 44.30
CA GLY A 22 -11.42 27.02 44.46
C GLY A 22 -12.23 26.72 45.72
N THR A 23 -13.55 26.66 45.60
CA THR A 23 -14.44 26.36 46.73
C THR A 23 -14.28 24.94 47.32
N GLY A 24 -13.59 24.04 46.61
CA GLY A 24 -13.38 22.64 47.02
C GLY A 24 -14.38 21.63 46.46
N VAL A 25 -15.39 22.08 45.73
CA VAL A 25 -16.48 21.19 45.25
C VAL A 25 -15.95 20.05 44.37
N HIS A 26 -14.99 20.30 43.49
CA HIS A 26 -14.41 19.26 42.64
C HIS A 26 -13.59 18.25 43.45
N ALA A 27 -12.74 18.71 44.36
CA ALA A 27 -11.94 17.85 45.24
C ALA A 27 -12.84 16.84 45.97
N ILE A 28 -13.91 17.34 46.59
CA ILE A 28 -14.85 16.55 47.38
C ILE A 28 -15.65 15.58 46.50
N HIS A 29 -16.17 16.07 45.37
CA HIS A 29 -16.95 15.24 44.45
C HIS A 29 -16.12 14.10 43.84
N LEU A 30 -14.90 14.41 43.38
CA LEU A 30 -13.99 13.43 42.80
C LEU A 30 -13.50 12.44 43.85
N ALA A 31 -13.19 12.89 45.07
CA ALA A 31 -12.78 12.02 46.16
C ALA A 31 -13.81 10.92 46.46
N ALA A 32 -15.11 11.26 46.44
CA ALA A 32 -16.19 10.28 46.61
C ALA A 32 -16.22 9.22 45.49
N CYS A 33 -15.79 9.57 44.28
CA CYS A 33 -15.70 8.64 43.15
C CYS A 33 -14.46 7.74 43.16
N PHE A 34 -13.45 8.06 43.99
CA PHE A 34 -12.16 7.39 44.02
C PHE A 34 -11.68 7.12 45.46
N PRO A 35 -12.26 6.14 46.17
CA PRO A 35 -12.00 5.91 47.60
C PRO A 35 -10.56 5.49 47.93
N ASN A 36 -9.80 4.96 46.96
CA ASN A 36 -8.41 4.51 47.13
C ASN A 36 -7.37 5.58 46.71
N VAL A 37 -7.80 6.84 46.67
CA VAL A 37 -7.01 7.98 46.21
C VAL A 37 -7.05 9.05 47.29
N THR A 38 -5.89 9.44 47.82
CA THR A 38 -5.78 10.60 48.71
C THR A 38 -5.73 11.87 47.86
N PHE A 39 -6.68 12.77 48.09
CA PHE A 39 -6.73 14.11 47.52
C PHE A 39 -6.11 15.12 48.49
N GLN A 40 -5.15 15.89 47.99
CA GLN A 40 -4.57 17.04 48.66
C GLN A 40 -5.00 18.31 47.90
N PRO A 41 -6.06 19.01 48.36
CA PRO A 41 -6.46 20.28 47.78
C PRO A 41 -5.45 21.39 48.11
N SER A 42 -5.38 22.41 47.26
CA SER A 42 -4.56 23.60 47.52
C SER A 42 -5.12 24.84 46.85
N GLU A 43 -4.92 26.00 47.48
CA GLU A 43 -5.44 27.27 46.99
C GLU A 43 -4.62 28.46 47.51
N ASN A 44 -4.61 29.58 46.77
CA ASN A 44 -3.89 30.79 47.15
C ASN A 44 -4.78 31.82 47.88
N ASP A 45 -6.11 31.70 47.78
CA ASP A 45 -7.06 32.58 48.46
C ASP A 45 -7.46 31.97 49.82
N PRO A 46 -7.12 32.62 50.95
CA PRO A 46 -7.50 32.12 52.27
C PRO A 46 -9.01 31.88 52.45
N ARG A 47 -9.87 32.65 51.76
CA ARG A 47 -11.33 32.47 51.83
C ARG A 47 -11.77 31.13 51.24
N MET A 48 -11.10 30.71 50.17
CA MET A 48 -11.38 29.44 49.51
C MET A 48 -10.85 28.26 50.33
N LEU A 49 -9.72 28.41 51.02
CA LEU A 49 -9.26 27.42 52.00
C LEU A 49 -10.31 27.17 53.10
N HIS A 50 -10.91 28.23 53.65
CA HIS A 50 -12.02 28.09 54.61
C HIS A 50 -13.24 27.39 54.01
N SER A 51 -13.58 27.65 52.75
CA SER A 51 -14.66 26.93 52.05
C SER A 51 -14.37 25.43 51.94
N ILE A 52 -13.16 25.05 51.54
CA ILE A 52 -12.75 23.65 51.42
C ILE A 52 -12.81 22.96 52.78
N VAL A 53 -12.29 23.61 53.84
CA VAL A 53 -12.36 23.09 55.22
C VAL A 53 -13.81 22.88 55.65
N ASN A 54 -14.71 23.82 55.37
CA ASN A 54 -16.12 23.68 55.71
C ASN A 54 -16.78 22.47 55.00
N TYR A 55 -16.43 22.19 53.74
CA TYR A 55 -16.89 20.97 53.06
C TYR A 55 -16.32 19.70 53.70
N ILE A 56 -15.04 19.70 54.08
CA ILE A 56 -14.41 18.56 54.77
C ILE A 56 -15.09 18.33 56.12
N ASP A 57 -15.32 19.38 56.92
CA ASP A 57 -15.96 19.29 58.23
C ASP A 57 -17.42 18.80 58.12
N THR A 58 -18.15 19.23 57.09
CA THR A 58 -19.55 18.87 56.88
C THR A 58 -19.72 17.45 56.35
N LEU A 59 -18.91 17.04 55.37
CA LEU A 59 -19.09 15.78 54.63
C LEU A 59 -18.17 14.66 55.09
N GLN A 60 -17.13 14.98 55.89
CA GLN A 60 -16.16 14.04 56.45
C GLN A 60 -15.62 13.01 55.44
N PRO A 61 -15.16 13.43 54.24
CA PRO A 61 -14.63 12.50 53.26
C PRO A 61 -13.33 11.85 53.77
N PRO A 62 -13.21 10.51 53.78
CA PRO A 62 -12.09 9.82 54.42
C PRO A 62 -10.76 9.97 53.68
N ASN A 63 -10.79 10.47 52.45
CA ASN A 63 -9.66 10.50 51.52
C ASN A 63 -9.37 11.91 50.96
N VAL A 64 -9.82 12.97 51.65
CA VAL A 64 -9.47 14.37 51.35
C VAL A 64 -8.74 14.97 52.54
N ARG A 65 -7.56 15.54 52.29
CA ARG A 65 -6.75 16.19 53.32
C ARG A 65 -7.13 17.66 53.50
N VAL A 66 -6.70 18.22 54.64
CA VAL A 66 -6.76 19.66 54.91
C VAL A 66 -6.08 20.42 53.77
N PRO A 67 -6.70 21.47 53.20
CA PRO A 67 -6.16 22.16 52.04
C PRO A 67 -4.88 22.93 52.38
N LEU A 68 -3.96 23.02 51.42
CA LEU A 68 -2.70 23.76 51.56
C LEU A 68 -2.82 25.18 50.99
N PHE A 69 -2.23 26.15 51.67
CA PHE A 69 -1.94 27.44 51.04
C PHE A 69 -0.82 27.25 50.01
N LEU A 70 -1.09 27.52 48.74
CA LEU A 70 -0.14 27.30 47.65
C LEU A 70 -0.28 28.38 46.58
N ASP A 71 0.81 29.13 46.36
CA ASP A 71 0.89 30.12 45.29
C ASP A 71 1.72 29.57 44.11
N ALA A 72 1.03 29.19 43.04
CA ALA A 72 1.65 28.63 41.82
C ALA A 72 2.59 29.60 41.09
N THR A 73 2.63 30.87 41.50
CA THR A 73 3.57 31.87 40.96
C THR A 73 4.94 31.83 41.63
N LYS A 74 5.07 31.09 42.73
CA LYS A 74 6.32 30.86 43.44
C LYS A 74 6.95 29.52 42.99
N PRO A 75 8.28 29.40 43.04
CA PRO A 75 8.97 28.12 42.82
C PRO A 75 8.42 27.03 43.76
N PHE A 76 8.39 25.78 43.30
CA PHE A 76 7.78 24.67 44.05
C PHE A 76 8.52 24.37 45.36
N GLU A 77 9.80 24.74 45.47
CA GLU A 77 10.60 24.61 46.69
C GLU A 77 10.08 25.47 47.85
N GLN A 78 9.27 26.49 47.55
CA GLN A 78 8.61 27.33 48.54
C GLN A 78 7.22 26.80 48.94
N TRP A 79 6.75 25.72 48.31
CA TRP A 79 5.45 25.14 48.63
C TRP A 79 5.60 24.27 49.89
N ALA A 80 4.77 24.53 50.90
CA ALA A 80 4.75 23.77 52.15
C ALA A 80 4.02 22.42 51.94
N LEU A 81 4.61 21.53 51.16
CA LEU A 81 4.05 20.20 50.87
C LEU A 81 4.34 19.23 52.03
N PRO A 82 3.39 18.35 52.37
CA PRO A 82 3.64 17.22 53.26
C PRO A 82 4.80 16.34 52.75
N GLU A 83 5.52 15.69 53.67
CA GLU A 83 6.67 14.81 53.33
C GLU A 83 6.30 13.75 52.30
N ASP A 84 5.06 13.24 52.37
CA ASP A 84 4.58 12.20 51.49
C ASP A 84 4.10 12.73 50.12
N PHE A 85 4.16 14.05 49.89
CA PHE A 85 4.01 14.76 48.61
C PHE A 85 5.34 15.38 48.14
N ALA A 86 6.48 14.85 48.60
CA ALA A 86 7.82 15.23 48.16
C ALA A 86 8.03 15.06 46.63
N PRO A 87 9.13 15.60 46.06
CA PRO A 87 9.45 15.44 44.64
C PRO A 87 9.34 14.00 44.15
N GLN A 88 8.76 13.82 42.96
CA GLN A 88 8.54 12.53 42.29
C GLN A 88 7.64 11.53 43.04
N THR A 89 6.81 11.99 43.98
CA THR A 89 5.88 11.11 44.72
C THR A 89 4.42 11.27 44.31
N VAL A 90 4.07 12.34 43.58
CA VAL A 90 2.69 12.65 43.19
C VAL A 90 2.30 11.85 41.94
N ASP A 91 1.18 11.12 42.01
CA ASP A 91 0.66 10.38 40.85
C ASP A 91 -0.06 11.31 39.87
N VAL A 92 -0.87 12.24 40.39
CA VAL A 92 -1.63 13.18 39.56
C VAL A 92 -1.58 14.58 40.13
N MET A 93 -1.23 15.56 39.31
CA MET A 93 -1.51 16.97 39.58
C MET A 93 -2.76 17.37 38.81
N LEU A 94 -3.76 17.92 39.50
CA LEU A 94 -5.04 18.31 38.92
C LEU A 94 -5.17 19.83 38.93
N ASN A 95 -5.59 20.43 37.82
CA ASN A 95 -5.84 21.86 37.73
C ASN A 95 -7.11 22.13 36.93
N ILE A 96 -8.14 22.65 37.58
CA ILE A 96 -9.45 22.86 36.98
C ILE A 96 -9.74 24.36 36.94
N ASN A 97 -9.87 24.90 35.73
CA ASN A 97 -10.23 26.30 35.46
C ASN A 97 -9.28 27.39 36.01
N MET A 98 -8.03 27.06 36.39
CA MET A 98 -7.06 28.09 36.81
C MET A 98 -6.34 28.77 35.63
N ILE A 99 -5.93 28.01 34.61
CA ILE A 99 -4.98 28.46 33.57
C ILE A 99 -5.42 29.74 32.85
N HIS A 100 -6.73 29.98 32.73
CA HIS A 100 -7.28 31.19 32.09
C HIS A 100 -7.61 32.33 33.06
N ILE A 101 -7.56 32.08 34.38
CA ILE A 101 -7.83 33.04 35.48
C ILE A 101 -6.56 33.22 36.33
N CYS A 102 -5.40 33.32 35.68
CA CYS A 102 -4.14 33.51 36.36
C CYS A 102 -3.10 34.18 35.46
N PRO A 103 -2.07 34.82 36.04
CA PRO A 103 -1.00 35.39 35.26
C PRO A 103 -0.11 34.30 34.64
N LYS A 104 0.60 34.62 33.56
CA LYS A 104 1.44 33.67 32.83
C LYS A 104 2.49 32.98 33.72
N ARG A 105 2.97 33.68 34.75
CA ARG A 105 3.90 33.14 35.75
C ARG A 105 3.31 31.98 36.56
N ALA A 106 2.02 31.98 36.86
CA ALA A 106 1.34 30.87 37.54
C ALA A 106 1.28 29.64 36.64
N VAL A 107 0.95 29.83 35.36
CA VAL A 107 0.95 28.74 34.37
C VAL A 107 2.35 28.14 34.26
N LYS A 108 3.39 28.97 34.14
CA LYS A 108 4.78 28.49 34.10
C LYS A 108 5.15 27.70 35.36
N GLY A 109 4.83 28.22 36.54
CA GLY A 109 5.11 27.55 37.81
C GLY A 109 4.37 26.22 37.97
N LEU A 110 3.14 26.11 37.45
CA LEU A 110 2.41 24.83 37.41
C LEU A 110 3.17 23.77 36.61
N PHE A 111 3.69 24.10 35.42
CA PHE A 111 4.45 23.16 34.60
C PHE A 111 5.81 22.81 35.24
N GLU A 112 6.51 23.81 35.78
CA GLU A 112 7.79 23.60 36.47
C GLU A 112 7.64 22.71 37.71
N ALA A 113 6.61 22.95 38.52
CA ALA A 113 6.30 22.10 39.66
C ALA A 113 5.86 20.69 39.23
N SER A 114 5.13 20.57 38.12
CA SER A 114 4.71 19.27 37.60
C SER A 114 5.91 18.39 37.24
N ASN A 115 6.96 18.95 36.63
CA ASN A 115 8.22 18.23 36.41
C ASN A 115 8.88 17.75 37.71
N ALA A 116 8.80 18.54 38.77
CA ALA A 116 9.48 18.24 40.03
C ALA A 116 8.71 17.23 40.90
N LEU A 117 7.38 17.35 40.95
CA LEU A 117 6.54 16.62 41.90
C LEU A 117 5.98 15.31 41.34
N LEU A 118 5.74 15.23 40.03
CA LEU A 118 5.16 14.04 39.40
C LEU A 118 6.13 12.86 39.39
N LYS A 119 5.61 11.65 39.62
CA LYS A 119 6.36 10.40 39.42
C LYS A 119 6.94 10.35 38.00
N LYS A 120 8.23 10.04 37.89
CA LYS A 120 8.97 10.09 36.60
C LYS A 120 8.36 9.25 35.48
N ASP A 121 7.77 8.10 35.80
CA ASP A 121 7.34 7.13 34.77
C ASP A 121 5.84 7.05 34.54
N ASP A 122 5.03 7.53 35.50
CA ASP A 122 3.57 7.36 35.57
C ASP A 122 2.82 8.61 36.04
N GLY A 123 3.53 9.72 36.30
CA GLY A 123 2.95 10.96 36.78
C GLY A 123 2.19 11.72 35.69
N LEU A 124 1.04 12.29 36.05
CA LEU A 124 0.15 12.99 35.13
C LEU A 124 -0.29 14.36 35.66
N LEU A 125 -0.07 15.42 34.89
CA LEU A 125 -0.77 16.69 35.06
C LEU A 125 -2.06 16.64 34.23
N ILE A 126 -3.21 16.91 34.85
CA ILE A 126 -4.51 17.03 34.18
C ILE A 126 -4.97 18.47 34.31
N THR A 127 -5.18 19.14 33.17
CA THR A 127 -5.75 20.49 33.15
C THR A 127 -7.13 20.47 32.51
N TYR A 128 -8.07 21.24 33.06
CA TYR A 128 -9.44 21.36 32.53
C TYR A 128 -9.80 22.83 32.33
N GLY A 129 -10.43 23.15 31.21
CA GLY A 129 -11.01 24.46 30.94
C GLY A 129 -11.21 24.74 29.46
N PRO A 130 -11.55 25.98 29.09
CA PRO A 130 -11.60 26.40 27.70
C PRO A 130 -10.19 26.69 27.17
N TYR A 131 -9.95 26.35 25.90
CA TYR A 131 -8.68 26.57 25.21
C TYR A 131 -8.91 27.05 23.78
N SER A 132 -7.96 27.82 23.23
CA SER A 132 -7.87 28.04 21.79
C SER A 132 -7.04 26.94 21.12
N ILE A 133 -7.38 26.63 19.86
CA ILE A 133 -6.65 25.66 19.05
C ILE A 133 -6.06 26.40 17.86
N ASP A 134 -4.75 26.31 17.70
CA ASP A 134 -4.01 26.96 16.62
C ASP A 134 -4.19 28.48 16.53
N GLY A 135 -4.38 29.14 17.68
CA GLY A 135 -4.67 30.56 17.78
C GLY A 135 -6.13 30.92 17.44
N LYS A 136 -6.96 29.92 17.13
CA LYS A 136 -8.38 30.09 16.86
C LYS A 136 -9.19 29.82 18.12
N LEU A 137 -9.90 30.85 18.59
CA LEU A 137 -10.82 30.76 19.71
C LEU A 137 -12.25 30.58 19.21
N THR A 138 -12.86 29.45 19.56
CA THR A 138 -14.24 29.10 19.22
C THR A 138 -14.89 28.33 20.36
N PRO A 139 -16.24 28.33 20.48
CA PRO A 139 -17.21 29.15 19.75
C PRO A 139 -17.27 30.59 20.30
N GLN A 140 -18.21 31.42 19.82
CA GLN A 140 -18.33 32.84 20.21
C GLN A 140 -18.42 33.04 21.74
N SER A 141 -19.07 32.12 22.46
CA SER A 141 -19.12 32.17 23.93
C SER A 141 -17.73 32.17 24.59
N ASN A 142 -16.75 31.45 24.01
CA ASN A 142 -15.38 31.45 24.52
C ASN A 142 -14.66 32.76 24.16
N VAL A 143 -14.98 33.38 23.03
CA VAL A 143 -14.45 34.70 22.65
C VAL A 143 -14.94 35.77 23.62
N ASP A 144 -16.24 35.78 23.91
CA ASP A 144 -16.84 36.72 24.86
C ASP A 144 -16.29 36.50 26.28
N PHE A 145 -16.09 35.24 26.67
CA PHE A 145 -15.48 34.88 27.95
C PHE A 145 -14.02 35.34 28.05
N ASP A 146 -13.21 35.15 27.02
CA ASP A 146 -11.82 35.63 26.97
C ASP A 146 -11.73 37.16 27.10
N HIS A 147 -12.64 37.89 26.43
CA HIS A 147 -12.73 39.34 26.57
C HIS A 147 -13.11 39.77 28.00
N SER A 148 -14.09 39.09 28.60
CA SER A 148 -14.49 39.33 30.00
C SER A 148 -13.34 39.11 30.98
N LEU A 149 -12.53 38.06 30.79
CA LEU A 149 -11.36 37.77 31.62
C LEU A 149 -10.29 38.86 31.49
N LYS A 150 -9.95 39.25 30.26
CA LYS A 150 -8.92 40.28 29.98
C LYS A 150 -9.32 41.67 30.48
N ASN A 151 -10.61 41.96 30.56
CA ASN A 151 -11.11 43.21 31.14
C ASN A 151 -10.95 43.27 32.67
N GLN A 152 -10.97 42.13 33.34
CA GLN A 152 -10.74 42.07 34.80
C GLN A 152 -9.25 42.14 35.12
N ASP A 153 -8.44 41.39 34.35
CA ASP A 153 -6.99 41.40 34.47
C ASP A 153 -6.37 41.15 33.09
N PRO A 154 -5.51 42.06 32.56
CA PRO A 154 -4.87 41.88 31.26
C PRO A 154 -3.99 40.63 31.12
N GLU A 155 -3.52 40.05 32.23
CA GLU A 155 -2.74 38.80 32.21
C GLU A 155 -3.62 37.54 32.08
N TRP A 156 -4.93 37.67 32.34
CA TRP A 156 -5.90 36.58 32.21
C TRP A 156 -6.31 36.35 30.76
N GLY A 157 -7.16 35.35 30.54
CA GLY A 157 -7.67 34.98 29.23
C GLY A 157 -7.33 33.55 28.85
N ILE A 158 -8.05 33.05 27.85
CA ILE A 158 -7.97 31.69 27.34
C ILE A 158 -6.61 31.47 26.67
N LYS A 159 -5.97 30.34 26.99
CA LYS A 159 -4.63 30.01 26.50
C LYS A 159 -4.70 29.06 25.30
N ASP A 160 -3.71 29.17 24.42
CA ASP A 160 -3.58 28.28 23.28
C ASP A 160 -2.90 26.97 23.67
N VAL A 161 -3.43 25.86 23.14
CA VAL A 161 -2.87 24.53 23.42
C VAL A 161 -1.40 24.44 23.02
N ARG A 162 -0.96 25.09 21.92
CA ARG A 162 0.44 25.06 21.49
C ARG A 162 1.38 25.78 22.45
N ASP A 163 0.90 26.81 23.13
CA ASP A 163 1.71 27.53 24.12
C ASP A 163 1.85 26.69 25.40
N LEU A 164 0.81 25.94 25.77
CA LEU A 164 0.85 24.98 26.87
C LEU A 164 1.75 23.77 26.53
N GLU A 165 1.71 23.30 25.28
CA GLU A 165 2.59 22.22 24.80
C GLU A 165 4.06 22.61 24.88
N LYS A 166 4.43 23.84 24.47
CA LYS A 166 5.80 24.36 24.64
C LYS A 166 6.23 24.46 26.10
N LEU A 167 5.31 24.76 27.02
CA LEU A 167 5.60 24.78 28.45
C LEU A 167 5.79 23.35 28.99
N ALA A 168 4.98 22.40 28.54
CA ALA A 168 5.13 20.98 28.84
C ALA A 168 6.52 20.47 28.40
N GLU A 169 6.91 20.72 27.15
CA GLU A 169 8.20 20.28 26.61
C GLU A 169 9.38 20.83 27.41
N ARG A 170 9.34 22.12 27.79
CA ARG A 170 10.37 22.75 28.63
C ARG A 170 10.44 22.13 30.02
N ALA A 171 9.30 21.65 30.52
CA ALA A 171 9.19 20.96 31.79
C ALA A 171 9.45 19.44 31.68
N ASN A 172 9.97 18.91 30.57
CA ASN A 172 10.13 17.46 30.36
C ASN A 172 8.81 16.68 30.53
N LEU A 173 7.70 17.32 30.19
CA LEU A 173 6.39 16.71 30.12
C LEU A 173 5.95 16.66 28.65
N ARG A 174 4.94 15.86 28.35
CA ARG A 174 4.39 15.72 27.01
C ARG A 174 2.87 15.80 27.07
N LEU A 175 2.29 16.68 26.26
CA LEU A 175 0.84 16.73 26.08
C LEU A 175 0.35 15.42 25.45
N ALA A 176 -0.61 14.76 26.10
CA ALA A 176 -1.28 13.57 25.61
C ALA A 176 -2.57 13.94 24.84
N VAL A 177 -3.38 12.94 24.49
CA VAL A 177 -4.61 13.15 23.72
C VAL A 177 -5.59 14.04 24.50
N GLN A 178 -5.94 15.19 23.91
CA GLN A 178 -6.97 16.09 24.44
C GLN A 178 -8.36 15.46 24.35
N HIS A 179 -9.24 15.76 25.31
CA HIS A 179 -10.61 15.28 25.35
C HIS A 179 -11.60 16.44 25.38
N ASP A 180 -12.60 16.41 24.50
CA ASP A 180 -13.70 17.38 24.51
C ASP A 180 -14.64 17.12 25.70
N MET A 181 -15.07 18.21 26.34
CA MET A 181 -15.97 18.20 27.49
C MET A 181 -17.18 19.11 27.24
N PRO A 182 -18.28 18.95 28.02
CA PRO A 182 -19.43 19.84 27.94
C PRO A 182 -19.05 21.32 28.10
N ALA A 183 -19.93 22.20 27.61
CA ALA A 183 -19.75 23.66 27.64
C ALA A 183 -18.48 24.17 26.90
N ASN A 184 -18.03 23.45 25.86
CA ASN A 184 -16.85 23.80 25.05
C ASN A 184 -15.53 23.83 25.83
N ASN A 185 -15.46 23.09 26.94
CA ASN A 185 -14.23 22.87 27.68
C ASN A 185 -13.49 21.66 27.12
N LYS A 186 -12.22 21.50 27.52
CA LYS A 186 -11.42 20.33 27.24
C LYS A 186 -10.68 19.86 28.48
N ILE A 187 -10.32 18.59 28.49
CA ILE A 187 -9.28 18.03 29.38
C ILE A 187 -8.01 17.89 28.55
N LEU A 188 -6.89 18.40 29.07
CA LEU A 188 -5.55 18.20 28.53
C LEU A 188 -4.73 17.38 29.54
N PRO A 189 -4.55 16.06 29.31
CA PRO A 189 -3.63 15.25 30.08
C PRO A 189 -2.19 15.49 29.61
N ILE A 190 -1.24 15.65 30.53
CA ILE A 190 0.16 15.99 30.28
C ILE A 190 1.04 15.04 31.11
N GLU A 191 1.78 14.17 30.44
CA GLU A 191 2.50 13.02 31.03
C GLU A 191 3.97 13.35 31.27
N ALA A 192 4.57 12.80 32.33
CA ALA A 192 6.03 12.86 32.54
C ALA A 192 6.79 12.08 31.45
N VAL A 193 7.91 12.63 30.95
CA VAL A 193 8.76 11.99 29.93
C VAL A 193 9.81 11.10 30.59
N ARG A 194 9.88 9.83 30.18
CA ARG A 194 10.84 8.84 30.72
C ARG A 194 12.28 9.19 30.38
N ASP A 195 13.15 9.16 31.38
CA ASP A 195 14.58 9.46 31.27
C ASP A 195 15.30 8.25 30.62
N THR A 196 15.50 8.31 29.30
CA THR A 196 16.41 7.40 28.59
C THR A 196 17.56 8.22 28.00
N ALA A 197 18.77 7.65 28.00
CA ALA A 197 20.09 8.24 27.74
C ALA A 197 20.31 8.93 26.36
N ILE A 198 19.26 9.36 25.69
CA ILE A 198 19.23 9.91 24.33
C ILE A 198 19.63 11.41 24.30
N ARG A 199 19.66 12.12 25.43
CA ARG A 199 19.93 13.57 25.47
C ARG A 199 21.40 13.98 25.27
N ALA A 200 22.38 13.13 25.59
CA ALA A 200 23.80 13.47 25.40
C ALA A 200 24.23 13.49 23.92
N MET A 201 23.51 12.78 23.04
CA MET A 201 23.87 12.65 21.62
C MET A 201 23.36 13.81 20.76
N SER A 202 22.34 14.55 21.22
CA SER A 202 21.72 15.64 20.46
C SER A 202 22.59 16.91 20.39
N PHE A 203 23.42 17.15 21.42
CA PHE A 203 24.31 18.32 21.47
C PHE A 203 25.51 18.20 20.51
N ILE A 204 26.04 16.99 20.31
CA ILE A 204 27.19 16.74 19.40
C ILE A 204 26.77 16.85 17.93
N ILE A 205 25.53 16.46 17.59
CA ILE A 205 25.02 16.42 16.21
C ILE A 205 24.71 17.83 15.67
N THR A 206 24.48 18.83 16.53
CA THR A 206 24.17 20.20 16.11
C THR A 206 25.42 20.99 15.66
N SER A 207 26.63 20.51 16.02
CA SER A 207 27.91 21.17 15.72
C SER A 207 28.48 20.84 14.32
N LEU A 208 28.12 19.69 13.74
CA LEU A 208 28.70 19.24 12.47
C LEU A 208 27.69 19.38 11.33
N GLY A 209 27.75 20.54 10.67
CA GLY A 209 26.96 20.88 9.50
C GLY A 209 27.20 19.92 8.33
N SER A 210 26.22 19.06 8.04
CA SER A 210 26.04 18.46 6.72
C SER A 210 24.56 18.16 6.48
N LYS A 211 23.92 19.03 5.69
CA LYS A 211 22.59 18.84 5.13
C LYS A 211 22.65 17.74 4.07
N LYS A 212 22.28 16.51 4.42
CA LYS A 212 21.48 15.54 3.63
C LYS A 212 21.77 14.12 4.09
N LEU A 213 20.69 13.36 4.29
CA LEU A 213 20.62 11.91 4.43
C LEU A 213 21.55 11.31 5.48
N LEU A 214 21.00 10.95 6.64
CA LEU A 214 20.90 9.56 7.09
C LEU A 214 20.10 9.49 8.40
N TYR A 215 19.13 8.59 8.44
CA TYR A 215 18.45 8.00 9.61
C TYR A 215 17.97 8.95 10.72
N ARG A 216 16.77 9.53 10.49
CA ARG A 216 15.83 9.90 11.56
C ARG A 216 14.93 8.70 11.86
N GLY A 217 14.77 8.35 13.13
CA GLY A 217 13.58 7.63 13.59
C GLY A 217 13.80 6.46 14.56
N VAL A 218 14.51 6.66 15.67
CA VAL A 218 14.18 5.94 16.92
C VAL A 218 13.49 6.96 17.81
N ALA A 219 12.18 7.07 17.62
CA ALA A 219 11.30 7.78 18.53
C ALA A 219 10.69 6.72 19.46
N VAL A 220 11.09 6.75 20.73
CA VAL A 220 10.46 5.95 21.78
C VAL A 220 9.19 6.70 22.17
N PHE A 221 8.08 6.36 21.53
CA PHE A 221 6.75 6.91 21.81
C PHE A 221 6.01 6.08 22.85
N ASN A 222 5.20 6.78 23.65
CA ASN A 222 4.38 6.22 24.73
C ASN A 222 3.34 5.26 24.15
N MET A 223 3.60 3.96 24.26
CA MET A 223 2.69 2.91 23.81
C MET A 223 1.63 2.71 24.88
N THR A 224 0.37 2.56 24.48
CA THR A 224 -0.60 2.02 25.41
C THR A 224 -0.15 0.59 25.74
N GLY A 225 0.14 0.28 27.01
CA GLY A 225 0.57 -1.08 27.41
C GLY A 225 -0.43 -2.17 26.99
N GLU A 226 -1.67 -1.78 26.71
CA GLU A 226 -2.75 -2.58 26.16
C GLU A 226 -2.51 -3.01 24.70
N GLU A 227 -1.97 -2.15 23.83
CA GLU A 227 -1.67 -2.50 22.44
C GLU A 227 -0.43 -3.38 22.31
N CYS A 228 0.59 -3.15 23.13
CA CYS A 228 1.78 -4.01 23.18
C CYS A 228 1.46 -5.39 23.74
N SER A 229 0.74 -5.47 24.87
CA SER A 229 0.34 -6.76 25.45
C SER A 229 -0.60 -7.53 24.52
N LEU A 230 -1.50 -6.84 23.79
CA LEU A 230 -2.31 -7.46 22.76
C LEU A 230 -1.44 -7.98 21.60
N ALA A 231 -0.49 -7.20 21.11
CA ALA A 231 0.44 -7.62 20.05
C ALA A 231 1.27 -8.85 20.46
N ASN A 232 1.79 -8.87 21.69
CA ASN A 232 2.50 -10.00 22.26
C ASN A 232 1.60 -11.24 22.41
N SER A 233 0.37 -11.07 22.93
CA SER A 233 -0.59 -12.18 23.05
C SER A 233 -0.98 -12.77 21.69
N MET A 234 -0.99 -11.96 20.63
CA MET A 234 -1.22 -12.42 19.27
C MET A 234 0.03 -13.11 18.70
N ALA A 235 1.23 -12.63 19.00
CA ALA A 235 2.49 -13.22 18.54
C ALA A 235 2.74 -14.65 19.05
N GLN A 236 2.12 -15.01 20.17
CA GLN A 236 2.16 -16.37 20.74
C GLN A 236 1.20 -17.33 20.04
N GLU A 237 0.23 -16.83 19.27
CA GLU A 237 -0.74 -17.66 18.55
C GLU A 237 -0.16 -18.12 17.20
N PRO A 238 -0.10 -19.44 16.91
CA PRO A 238 0.33 -19.94 15.61
C PRO A 238 -0.50 -19.38 14.44
N PHE A 239 -1.80 -19.15 14.67
CA PHE A 239 -2.72 -18.55 13.69
C PHE A 239 -2.39 -17.11 13.32
N TYR A 240 -1.55 -16.43 14.12
CA TYR A 240 -1.06 -15.11 13.80
C TYR A 240 0.29 -15.12 13.07
N ILE A 241 1.02 -16.23 13.03
CA ILE A 241 2.34 -16.31 12.35
C ILE A 241 2.23 -17.02 11.00
N LEU A 242 1.34 -18.01 10.91
CA LEU A 242 1.13 -18.81 9.72
C LEU A 242 0.81 -17.97 8.46
N PRO A 243 -0.05 -16.94 8.49
CA PRO A 243 -0.33 -16.10 7.32
C PRO A 243 0.89 -15.36 6.77
N GLN A 244 1.83 -14.96 7.64
CA GLN A 244 3.04 -14.22 7.29
C GLN A 244 4.05 -15.13 6.61
N VAL A 245 4.25 -16.34 7.18
CA VAL A 245 5.08 -17.36 6.54
C VAL A 245 4.52 -17.76 5.18
N ASN A 246 3.20 -18.02 5.11
CA ASN A 246 2.52 -18.31 3.86
C ASN A 246 2.64 -17.14 2.86
N GLY A 247 2.54 -15.91 3.31
CA GLY A 247 2.74 -14.71 2.48
C GLY A 247 4.14 -14.61 1.89
N ILE A 248 5.18 -15.03 2.62
CA ILE A 248 6.55 -15.09 2.11
C ILE A 248 6.69 -16.21 1.06
N LEU A 249 6.14 -17.39 1.33
CA LEU A 249 6.14 -18.51 0.37
C LEU A 249 5.42 -18.15 -0.93
N LEU A 250 4.28 -17.46 -0.84
CA LEU A 250 3.55 -16.94 -1.99
C LEU A 250 4.36 -15.88 -2.75
N GLY A 251 5.15 -15.08 -2.05
CA GLY A 251 6.06 -14.12 -2.68
C GLY A 251 7.15 -14.80 -3.50
N ILE A 252 7.79 -15.83 -2.93
CA ILE A 252 8.79 -16.67 -3.63
C ILE A 252 8.15 -17.35 -4.84
N PHE A 253 6.96 -17.92 -4.66
CA PHE A 253 6.20 -18.55 -5.75
C PHE A 253 5.88 -17.56 -6.87
N THR A 254 5.52 -16.32 -6.54
CA THR A 254 5.24 -15.26 -7.52
C THR A 254 6.49 -14.95 -8.36
N ILE A 255 7.65 -14.81 -7.72
CA ILE A 255 8.93 -14.56 -8.42
C ILE A 255 9.29 -15.74 -9.33
N ALA A 256 9.19 -16.97 -8.83
CA ALA A 256 9.46 -18.18 -9.62
C ALA A 256 8.51 -18.29 -10.84
N SER A 257 7.23 -17.94 -10.64
CA SER A 257 6.21 -17.92 -11.69
C SER A 257 6.52 -16.89 -12.79
N VAL A 258 7.06 -15.72 -12.42
CA VAL A 258 7.49 -14.70 -13.38
C VAL A 258 8.65 -15.21 -14.23
N VAL A 259 9.67 -15.85 -13.63
CA VAL A 259 10.79 -16.43 -14.39
C VAL A 259 10.29 -17.50 -15.36
N TYR A 260 9.34 -18.32 -14.93
CA TYR A 260 8.69 -19.30 -15.81
C TYR A 260 7.95 -18.63 -16.97
N LEU A 261 7.15 -17.58 -16.69
CA LEU A 261 6.41 -16.84 -17.71
C LEU A 261 7.33 -16.12 -18.71
N ALA A 262 8.44 -15.53 -18.24
CA ALA A 262 9.42 -14.87 -19.11
C ALA A 262 9.94 -15.84 -20.19
N LYS A 263 10.29 -17.08 -19.80
CA LYS A 263 10.71 -18.14 -20.75
C LYS A 263 9.62 -18.57 -21.73
N GLN A 264 8.35 -18.44 -21.37
CA GLN A 264 7.23 -18.78 -22.27
C GLN A 264 6.77 -17.58 -23.13
N SER A 265 7.10 -16.35 -22.73
CA SER A 265 6.60 -15.12 -23.35
C SER A 265 7.10 -14.87 -24.77
N GLU A 266 8.28 -15.41 -25.13
CA GLU A 266 8.84 -15.36 -26.49
C GLU A 266 7.93 -16.03 -27.53
N LYS A 267 7.08 -16.95 -27.09
CA LYS A 267 6.19 -17.73 -27.97
C LYS A 267 4.83 -17.05 -28.21
N ILE A 268 4.61 -15.85 -27.65
CA ILE A 268 3.33 -15.14 -27.71
C ILE A 268 3.36 -14.02 -28.76
N TYR A 269 2.58 -14.20 -29.83
CA TYR A 269 2.40 -13.22 -30.91
C TYR A 269 1.37 -12.15 -30.52
N TYR A 270 1.81 -11.11 -29.82
CA TYR A 270 1.02 -9.89 -29.56
C TYR A 270 1.71 -8.67 -30.14
N HIS A 271 0.92 -7.66 -30.48
CA HIS A 271 1.43 -6.33 -30.81
C HIS A 271 2.24 -5.73 -29.64
N THR A 272 3.28 -4.96 -29.97
CA THR A 272 4.24 -4.40 -29.00
C THR A 272 3.56 -3.60 -27.89
N ASN A 273 2.51 -2.84 -28.19
CA ASN A 273 1.74 -2.10 -27.17
C ASN A 273 1.16 -3.03 -26.08
N VAL A 274 0.62 -4.19 -26.46
CA VAL A 274 0.07 -5.17 -25.50
C VAL A 274 1.18 -5.79 -24.69
N LYS A 275 2.31 -6.13 -25.33
CA LYS A 275 3.48 -6.68 -24.64
C LYS A 275 3.96 -5.72 -23.55
N ILE A 276 4.06 -4.42 -23.86
CA ILE A 276 4.44 -3.38 -22.89
C ILE A 276 3.45 -3.33 -21.70
N LEU A 277 2.14 -3.33 -21.96
CA LEU A 277 1.14 -3.27 -20.90
C LEU A 277 1.07 -4.55 -20.06
N LEU A 278 1.30 -5.73 -20.66
CA LEU A 278 1.41 -6.99 -19.93
C LEU A 278 2.69 -7.04 -19.08
N LEU A 279 3.82 -6.56 -19.61
CA LEU A 279 5.07 -6.42 -18.86
C LEU A 279 4.91 -5.46 -17.67
N LEU A 280 4.17 -4.36 -17.84
CA LEU A 280 3.81 -3.48 -16.74
C LEU A 280 3.01 -4.21 -15.65
N ASN A 281 1.99 -4.99 -16.03
CA ASN A 281 1.22 -5.76 -15.05
C ASN A 281 2.09 -6.79 -14.30
N VAL A 282 2.99 -7.48 -15.02
CA VAL A 282 3.95 -8.40 -14.41
C VAL A 282 4.88 -7.65 -13.44
N PHE A 283 5.40 -6.49 -13.84
CA PHE A 283 6.23 -5.64 -12.98
C PHE A 283 5.48 -5.21 -11.71
N LEU A 284 4.24 -4.75 -11.84
CA LEU A 284 3.40 -4.36 -10.70
C LEU A 284 3.12 -5.53 -9.75
N CYS A 285 2.93 -6.76 -10.27
CA CYS A 285 2.83 -7.96 -9.43
C CYS A 285 4.11 -8.25 -8.67
N ILE A 286 5.28 -8.10 -9.29
CA ILE A 286 6.58 -8.27 -8.63
C ILE A 286 6.73 -7.23 -7.53
N THR A 287 6.48 -5.96 -7.83
CA THR A 287 6.60 -4.87 -6.86
C THR A 287 5.65 -5.05 -5.68
N LEU A 288 4.40 -5.44 -5.94
CA LEU A 288 3.42 -5.76 -4.90
C LEU A 288 3.91 -6.94 -4.03
N SER A 289 4.33 -8.03 -4.67
CA SER A 289 4.83 -9.22 -4.00
C SER A 289 6.03 -8.90 -3.11
N LEU A 290 7.05 -8.20 -3.64
CA LEU A 290 8.24 -7.82 -2.90
C LEU A 290 7.93 -6.92 -1.71
N SER A 291 7.01 -5.95 -1.88
CA SER A 291 6.62 -5.03 -0.80
C SER A 291 5.93 -5.76 0.35
N VAL A 292 5.03 -6.70 0.02
CA VAL A 292 4.31 -7.50 1.03
C VAL A 292 5.26 -8.51 1.69
N THR A 293 6.10 -9.19 0.92
CA THR A 293 7.14 -10.09 1.46
C THR A 293 8.10 -9.34 2.38
N LEU A 294 8.57 -8.14 1.99
CA LEU A 294 9.41 -7.30 2.84
C LEU A 294 8.71 -6.98 4.16
N SER A 295 7.42 -6.60 4.11
CA SER A 295 6.63 -6.33 5.32
C SER A 295 6.55 -7.55 6.26
N TYR A 296 6.39 -8.76 5.73
CA TYR A 296 6.33 -9.98 6.55
C TYR A 296 7.69 -10.44 7.06
N VAL A 297 8.75 -10.33 6.25
CA VAL A 297 10.11 -10.63 6.69
C VAL A 297 10.52 -9.70 7.83
N LEU A 298 10.26 -8.39 7.71
CA LEU A 298 10.53 -7.43 8.77
C LEU A 298 9.78 -7.78 10.07
N TYR A 299 8.51 -8.19 9.96
CA TYR A 299 7.75 -8.65 11.12
C TYR A 299 8.35 -9.91 11.74
N LEU A 300 8.68 -10.94 10.94
CA LEU A 300 9.27 -12.18 11.46
C LEU A 300 10.65 -11.95 12.10
N LEU A 301 11.45 -11.01 11.58
CA LEU A 301 12.72 -10.64 12.19
C LEU A 301 12.52 -9.98 13.56
N LYS A 302 11.51 -9.13 13.70
CA LYS A 302 11.13 -8.57 15.01
C LYS A 302 10.59 -9.65 15.93
N TRP A 303 9.70 -10.50 15.45
CA TRP A 303 9.17 -11.63 16.20
C TRP A 303 10.26 -12.60 16.66
N TRP A 304 11.32 -12.81 15.90
CA TRP A 304 12.45 -13.64 16.35
C TRP A 304 13.28 -12.96 17.45
N LYS A 305 13.47 -11.64 17.36
CA LYS A 305 14.43 -10.89 18.20
C LYS A 305 13.81 -10.14 19.39
N HIS A 306 12.47 -10.04 19.45
CA HIS A 306 11.81 -9.23 20.47
C HIS A 306 12.12 -9.74 21.88
N THR A 307 12.49 -8.81 22.74
CA THR A 307 12.70 -9.06 24.18
C THR A 307 11.65 -8.36 25.03
N SER A 308 11.01 -7.33 24.48
CA SER A 308 9.88 -6.62 25.07
C SER A 308 8.64 -6.67 24.16
N ASP A 309 7.45 -6.67 24.77
CA ASP A 309 6.15 -6.79 24.08
C ASP A 309 5.95 -5.77 22.95
N CYS A 310 6.54 -4.60 23.12
CA CYS A 310 6.33 -3.48 22.22
C CYS A 310 7.29 -3.42 21.04
N GLU A 311 8.42 -4.13 21.10
CA GLU A 311 9.39 -4.20 20.00
C GLU A 311 8.79 -4.81 18.73
N LEU A 312 7.70 -5.56 18.87
CA LEU A 312 6.95 -6.18 17.78
C LEU A 312 6.21 -5.17 16.88
N LEU A 313 5.93 -3.97 17.37
CA LEU A 313 5.17 -2.93 16.66
C LEU A 313 6.08 -2.07 15.76
N PHE A 314 5.53 -1.59 14.66
CA PHE A 314 6.15 -0.62 13.77
C PHE A 314 5.42 0.71 13.85
N ALA A 315 6.18 1.80 13.84
CA ALA A 315 5.62 3.12 13.62
C ALA A 315 5.10 3.24 12.18
N THR A 316 3.94 3.89 12.02
CA THR A 316 3.33 4.12 10.72
C THR A 316 4.23 4.90 9.76
N SER A 317 5.03 5.85 10.26
CA SER A 317 6.03 6.57 9.46
C SER A 317 7.03 5.65 8.74
N PHE A 318 7.47 4.57 9.39
CA PHE A 318 8.35 3.57 8.78
C PHE A 318 7.60 2.70 7.76
N CYS A 319 6.35 2.34 8.06
CA CYS A 319 5.55 1.48 7.20
C CYS A 319 4.91 2.20 6.00
N SER A 320 4.71 3.51 6.07
CA SER A 320 4.01 4.31 5.06
C SER A 320 4.62 4.16 3.65
N PRO A 321 5.95 4.24 3.45
CA PRO A 321 6.54 4.02 2.13
C PRO A 321 6.28 2.61 1.57
N ILE A 322 6.43 1.57 2.40
CA ILE A 322 6.21 0.17 1.99
C ILE A 322 4.74 -0.03 1.59
N ARG A 323 3.82 0.50 2.39
CA ARG A 323 2.37 0.45 2.14
C ARG A 323 1.98 1.22 0.88
N ARG A 324 2.53 2.41 0.66
CA ARG A 324 2.31 3.22 -0.55
C ARG A 324 2.71 2.45 -1.80
N VAL A 325 3.89 1.82 -1.78
CA VAL A 325 4.35 1.00 -2.91
C VAL A 325 3.43 -0.19 -3.15
N ALA A 326 3.04 -0.91 -2.08
CA ALA A 326 2.13 -2.06 -2.20
C ALA A 326 0.76 -1.65 -2.76
N LEU A 327 0.10 -0.66 -2.17
CA LEU A 327 -1.24 -0.21 -2.60
C LEU A 327 -1.23 0.46 -3.98
N THR A 328 -0.15 1.19 -4.32
CA THR A 328 0.03 1.75 -5.67
C THR A 328 0.19 0.64 -6.70
N SER A 329 0.96 -0.40 -6.37
CA SER A 329 1.15 -1.55 -7.26
C SER A 329 -0.16 -2.30 -7.49
N TYR A 330 -0.91 -2.56 -6.41
CA TYR A 330 -2.21 -3.22 -6.50
C TYR A 330 -3.23 -2.40 -7.31
N THR A 331 -3.32 -1.09 -7.05
CA THR A 331 -4.15 -0.18 -7.83
C THR A 331 -3.73 -0.15 -9.29
N GLY A 332 -2.42 -0.13 -9.54
CA GLY A 332 -1.83 -0.22 -10.87
C GLY A 332 -2.25 -1.47 -11.64
N LEU A 333 -2.46 -2.61 -10.99
CA LEU A 333 -2.95 -3.82 -11.66
C LEU A 333 -4.36 -3.60 -12.23
N THR A 334 -5.25 -2.99 -11.46
CA THR A 334 -6.62 -2.68 -11.93
C THR A 334 -6.62 -1.63 -13.03
N VAL A 335 -5.86 -0.55 -12.87
CA VAL A 335 -5.76 0.54 -13.87
C VAL A 335 -5.06 0.05 -15.14
N GLY A 336 -4.06 -0.83 -15.01
CA GLY A 336 -3.39 -1.48 -16.13
C GLY A 336 -4.32 -2.40 -16.93
N GLN A 337 -5.27 -3.06 -16.27
CA GLN A 337 -6.34 -3.81 -16.95
C GLN A 337 -7.31 -2.88 -17.71
N VAL A 338 -7.62 -1.69 -17.17
CA VAL A 338 -8.37 -0.65 -17.91
C VAL A 338 -7.57 -0.20 -19.14
N ALA A 339 -6.27 0.06 -18.98
CA ALA A 339 -5.40 0.46 -20.09
C ALA A 339 -5.35 -0.59 -21.21
N LEU A 340 -5.28 -1.89 -20.86
CA LEU A 340 -5.37 -2.99 -21.82
C LEU A 340 -6.69 -2.97 -22.61
N ILE A 341 -7.83 -2.72 -21.97
CA ILE A 341 -9.13 -2.63 -22.65
C ILE A 341 -9.21 -1.39 -23.55
N LEU A 342 -8.74 -0.24 -23.09
CA LEU A 342 -8.70 0.99 -23.91
C LEU A 342 -7.84 0.80 -25.15
N GLU A 343 -6.70 0.15 -24.98
CA GLU A 343 -5.81 -0.19 -26.07
C GLU A 343 -6.49 -1.18 -27.04
N ARG A 344 -7.18 -2.22 -26.55
CA ARG A 344 -7.97 -3.13 -27.40
C ARG A 344 -9.16 -2.45 -28.10
N ALA A 345 -9.79 -1.47 -27.47
CA ALA A 345 -10.83 -0.67 -28.10
C ALA A 345 -10.26 0.15 -29.26
N TRP A 346 -9.09 0.76 -29.07
CA TRP A 346 -8.37 1.49 -30.11
C TRP A 346 -7.97 0.58 -31.27
N ALA A 347 -7.39 -0.59 -30.99
CA ALA A 347 -7.03 -1.59 -31.99
C ALA A 347 -8.25 -2.14 -32.76
N THR A 348 -9.41 -2.24 -32.11
CA THR A 348 -10.67 -2.64 -32.76
C THR A 348 -11.25 -1.54 -33.65
N HIS A 349 -11.04 -0.27 -33.29
CA HIS A 349 -11.52 0.87 -34.09
C HIS A 349 -10.63 1.12 -35.33
N ARG A 350 -9.30 0.98 -35.21
CA ARG A 350 -8.33 1.20 -36.31
C ARG A 350 -7.88 -0.09 -37.00
N LEU A 351 -8.83 -0.84 -37.55
CA LEU A 351 -8.54 -2.06 -38.33
C LEU A 351 -7.65 -1.74 -39.55
N GLY A 352 -6.60 -2.54 -39.76
CA GLY A 352 -5.64 -2.44 -40.86
C GLY A 352 -4.58 -1.35 -40.74
N LYS A 353 -4.79 -0.32 -39.89
CA LYS A 353 -3.84 0.79 -39.67
C LYS A 353 -3.06 0.68 -38.36
N TYR A 354 -3.60 -0.02 -37.36
CA TYR A 354 -3.03 -0.12 -36.02
C TYR A 354 -1.61 -0.70 -36.00
N GLN A 355 -1.33 -1.73 -36.82
CA GLN A 355 0.00 -2.35 -36.88
C GLN A 355 1.13 -1.39 -37.27
N LYS A 356 0.82 -0.28 -37.95
CA LYS A 356 1.80 0.73 -38.37
C LYS A 356 2.11 1.76 -37.28
N GLN A 357 1.37 1.75 -36.17
CA GLN A 357 1.38 2.81 -35.16
C GLN A 357 2.56 2.70 -34.17
N GLY A 358 3.35 1.62 -34.21
CA GLY A 358 4.49 1.41 -33.32
C GLY A 358 4.09 1.22 -31.84
N CYS A 359 5.00 1.53 -30.91
CA CYS A 359 4.85 1.24 -29.48
C CYS A 359 4.36 2.42 -28.60
N ALA A 360 4.12 3.60 -29.20
CA ALA A 360 3.88 4.84 -28.45
C ALA A 360 2.64 4.78 -27.55
N LEU A 361 1.54 4.17 -28.03
CA LEU A 361 0.30 4.06 -27.26
C LEU A 361 0.49 3.24 -25.98
N GLY A 362 1.20 2.12 -26.06
CA GLY A 362 1.50 1.27 -24.91
C GLY A 362 2.36 1.99 -23.87
N LEU A 363 3.38 2.74 -24.31
CA LEU A 363 4.24 3.52 -23.41
C LEU A 363 3.46 4.62 -22.67
N VAL A 364 2.66 5.40 -23.40
CA VAL A 364 1.86 6.47 -22.81
C VAL A 364 0.86 5.92 -21.79
N LEU A 365 0.13 4.86 -22.14
CA LEU A 365 -0.82 4.22 -21.24
C LEU A 365 -0.14 3.63 -20.00
N SER A 366 1.07 3.08 -20.13
CA SER A 366 1.85 2.58 -19.00
C SER A 366 2.24 3.69 -18.02
N VAL A 367 2.75 4.82 -18.51
CA VAL A 367 3.13 5.96 -17.66
C VAL A 367 1.90 6.52 -16.95
N LEU A 368 0.80 6.72 -17.68
CA LEU A 368 -0.47 7.19 -17.10
C LEU A 368 -1.01 6.24 -16.03
N THR A 369 -0.88 4.92 -16.25
CA THR A 369 -1.30 3.90 -15.28
C THR A 369 -0.56 4.06 -13.95
N VAL A 370 0.76 4.20 -13.98
CA VAL A 370 1.58 4.33 -12.77
C VAL A 370 1.30 5.66 -12.06
N LEU A 371 1.30 6.78 -12.80
CA LEU A 371 1.07 8.10 -12.23
C LEU A 371 -0.32 8.22 -11.59
N PHE A 372 -1.37 7.80 -12.30
CA PHE A 372 -2.73 7.83 -11.78
C PHE A 372 -2.88 6.96 -10.53
N SER A 373 -2.31 5.75 -10.54
CA SER A 373 -2.36 4.85 -9.38
C SER A 373 -1.65 5.42 -8.17
N TYR A 374 -0.49 6.06 -8.36
CA TYR A 374 0.24 6.73 -7.29
C TYR A 374 -0.55 7.91 -6.73
N MET A 375 -1.09 8.78 -7.59
CA MET A 375 -1.87 9.95 -7.16
C MET A 375 -3.10 9.56 -6.34
N VAL A 376 -3.84 8.53 -6.76
CA VAL A 376 -5.01 8.03 -6.02
C VAL A 376 -4.60 7.53 -4.63
N ILE A 377 -3.53 6.75 -4.54
CA ILE A 377 -3.07 6.20 -3.25
C ILE A 377 -2.45 7.27 -2.35
N ASP A 378 -1.70 8.21 -2.92
CA ASP A 378 -1.14 9.32 -2.17
C ASP A 378 -2.23 10.20 -1.55
N ALA A 379 -3.26 10.53 -2.32
CA ALA A 379 -4.43 11.28 -1.83
C ALA A 379 -5.20 10.54 -0.72
N VAL A 380 -5.14 9.21 -0.69
CA VAL A 380 -5.80 8.39 0.35
C VAL A 380 -4.96 8.30 1.62
N LEU A 381 -3.64 8.23 1.48
CA LEU A 381 -2.69 8.01 2.58
C LEU A 381 -2.07 9.32 3.11
N ASN A 382 -2.31 10.48 2.51
CA ASN A 382 -1.75 11.77 2.99
C ASN A 382 -2.23 12.19 4.39
N VAL A 383 -3.35 11.67 4.86
CA VAL A 383 -3.90 11.91 6.21
C VAL A 383 -3.43 10.90 7.26
N GLU A 384 -2.51 10.02 6.88
CA GLU A 384 -2.05 8.93 7.73
C GLU A 384 -1.32 9.48 8.97
N ASN A 385 -1.69 8.98 10.16
CA ASN A 385 -1.06 9.39 11.40
C ASN A 385 0.34 8.73 11.50
N PRO A 386 1.45 9.49 11.50
CA PRO A 386 2.80 8.94 11.48
C PRO A 386 3.17 8.16 12.76
N GLU A 387 2.47 8.42 13.87
CA GLU A 387 2.72 7.85 15.19
C GLU A 387 1.85 6.63 15.51
N GLU A 388 0.88 6.31 14.66
CA GLU A 388 0.05 5.11 14.85
C GLU A 388 0.92 3.84 14.79
N MET A 389 0.71 2.90 15.71
CA MET A 389 1.49 1.67 15.79
C MET A 389 0.76 0.51 15.13
N MET A 390 1.50 -0.30 14.38
CA MET A 390 0.96 -1.46 13.67
C MET A 390 1.91 -2.64 13.72
N THR A 391 1.37 -3.85 13.70
CA THR A 391 2.15 -5.09 13.70
C THR A 391 2.74 -5.41 12.34
N VAL A 392 2.08 -5.02 11.25
CA VAL A 392 2.51 -5.33 9.89
C VAL A 392 2.33 -4.11 8.99
N CYS A 393 3.36 -3.72 8.24
CA CYS A 393 3.32 -2.53 7.39
C CYS A 393 2.27 -2.59 6.26
N SER A 394 1.89 -3.77 5.78
CA SER A 394 0.81 -3.92 4.80
C SER A 394 -0.60 -3.81 5.40
N ALA A 395 -0.76 -3.81 6.73
CA ALA A 395 -2.06 -3.83 7.40
C ALA A 395 -2.70 -2.43 7.50
N TYR A 396 -3.47 -2.04 6.49
CA TYR A 396 -4.27 -0.80 6.50
C TYR A 396 -5.64 -0.97 7.18
N SER A 397 -6.18 -2.20 7.25
CA SER A 397 -7.52 -2.49 7.77
C SER A 397 -7.65 -2.27 9.28
N ALA A 398 -6.52 -2.25 9.99
CA ALA A 398 -6.45 -2.01 11.43
C ALA A 398 -6.49 -0.52 11.79
N SER A 399 -6.21 0.38 10.83
CA SER A 399 -6.18 1.81 11.11
C SER A 399 -7.57 2.46 10.91
N PRO A 400 -8.09 3.20 11.91
CA PRO A 400 -9.40 3.82 11.85
C PRO A 400 -9.44 5.01 10.86
N THR A 401 -8.31 5.65 10.59
CA THR A 401 -8.23 6.85 9.74
C THR A 401 -8.12 6.50 8.26
N ILE A 402 -7.26 5.53 7.92
CA ILE A 402 -7.00 5.14 6.52
C ILE A 402 -7.86 3.96 6.06
N GLY A 403 -8.24 3.06 6.96
CA GLY A 403 -8.96 1.83 6.62
C GLY A 403 -10.21 2.08 5.76
N PRO A 404 -11.18 2.90 6.22
CA PRO A 404 -12.38 3.22 5.45
C PRO A 404 -12.10 3.83 4.07
N ARG A 405 -11.06 4.66 3.96
CA ARG A 405 -10.67 5.30 2.69
C ARG A 405 -10.12 4.29 1.69
N VAL A 406 -9.26 3.37 2.13
CA VAL A 406 -8.73 2.29 1.31
C VAL A 406 -9.86 1.35 0.84
N TYR A 407 -10.83 1.03 1.70
CA TYR A 407 -12.01 0.25 1.29
C TYR A 407 -12.83 0.96 0.20
N ASN A 408 -12.94 2.29 0.23
CA ASN A 408 -13.61 3.04 -0.85
C ASN A 408 -12.87 2.94 -2.18
N VAL A 409 -11.53 2.96 -2.17
CA VAL A 409 -10.72 2.72 -3.39
C VAL A 409 -11.05 1.34 -3.97
N PHE A 410 -11.08 0.30 -3.14
CA PHE A 410 -11.39 -1.05 -3.61
C PHE A 410 -12.82 -1.20 -4.15
N ARG A 411 -13.81 -0.52 -3.54
CA ARG A 411 -15.17 -0.46 -4.08
C ARG A 411 -15.20 0.17 -5.47
N VAL A 412 -14.48 1.28 -5.67
CA VAL A 412 -14.35 1.93 -6.99
C VAL A 412 -13.66 0.99 -7.98
N GLN A 413 -12.63 0.26 -7.57
CA GLN A 413 -11.96 -0.72 -8.42
C GLN A 413 -12.87 -1.89 -8.81
N LEU A 414 -13.76 -2.35 -7.94
CA LEU A 414 -14.77 -3.37 -8.28
C LEU A 414 -15.74 -2.85 -9.35
N CYS A 415 -16.20 -1.60 -9.23
CA CYS A 415 -17.00 -0.96 -10.29
C CYS A 415 -16.23 -0.87 -11.61
N GLY A 416 -14.93 -0.50 -11.55
CA GLY A 416 -14.05 -0.51 -12.71
C GLY A 416 -13.90 -1.89 -13.35
N GLY A 417 -13.79 -2.95 -12.54
CA GLY A 417 -13.77 -4.34 -12.98
C GLY A 417 -15.04 -4.76 -13.72
N ALA A 418 -16.22 -4.39 -13.21
CA ALA A 418 -17.49 -4.63 -13.88
C ALA A 418 -17.55 -3.90 -15.23
N PHE A 419 -17.11 -2.63 -15.28
CA PHE A 419 -17.01 -1.86 -16.53
C PHE A 419 -16.08 -2.54 -17.54
N ILE A 420 -14.92 -3.04 -17.12
CA ILE A 420 -14.00 -3.79 -17.98
C ILE A 420 -14.68 -5.01 -18.59
N LEU A 421 -15.43 -5.80 -17.80
CA LEU A 421 -16.10 -7.00 -18.30
C LEU A 421 -17.23 -6.67 -19.30
N ILE A 422 -17.96 -5.57 -19.07
CA ILE A 422 -18.95 -5.05 -20.02
C ILE A 422 -18.27 -4.61 -21.33
N ALA A 423 -17.19 -3.83 -21.24
CA ALA A 423 -16.43 -3.38 -22.40
C ALA A 423 -15.83 -4.57 -23.18
N TYR A 424 -15.30 -5.58 -22.47
CA TYR A 424 -14.84 -6.84 -23.03
C TYR A 424 -15.95 -7.53 -23.83
N TYR A 425 -17.17 -7.66 -23.27
CA TYR A 425 -18.29 -8.31 -23.94
C TYR A 425 -18.63 -7.62 -25.28
N PHE A 426 -18.77 -6.30 -25.28
CA PHE A 426 -19.06 -5.53 -26.50
C PHE A 426 -17.93 -5.62 -27.54
N LEU A 427 -16.67 -5.50 -27.11
CA LEU A 427 -15.51 -5.62 -28.00
C LEU A 427 -15.38 -7.04 -28.58
N HIS A 428 -15.66 -8.06 -27.79
CA HIS A 428 -15.64 -9.45 -28.23
C HIS A 428 -16.73 -9.71 -29.29
N LEU A 429 -17.96 -9.26 -29.05
CA LEU A 429 -19.05 -9.35 -30.01
C LEU A 429 -18.73 -8.63 -31.33
N LYS A 430 -18.18 -7.42 -31.24
CA LYS A 430 -17.82 -6.61 -32.42
C LYS A 430 -16.76 -7.28 -33.27
N ASN A 431 -15.69 -7.80 -32.64
CA ASN A 431 -14.62 -8.49 -33.37
C ASN A 431 -15.06 -9.85 -33.94
N LYS A 432 -16.03 -10.53 -33.32
CA LYS A 432 -16.58 -11.81 -33.83
C LYS A 432 -17.56 -11.61 -35.00
N ARG A 433 -18.33 -10.51 -35.00
CA ARG A 433 -19.32 -10.21 -36.07
C ARG A 433 -18.69 -9.65 -37.34
N ASN A 434 -17.68 -8.79 -37.23
CA ASN A 434 -17.06 -8.16 -38.39
C ASN A 434 -16.14 -9.14 -39.15
N LYS A 435 -16.63 -9.73 -40.24
CA LYS A 435 -15.78 -10.50 -41.16
C LYS A 435 -15.04 -9.53 -42.09
N SER A 436 -13.75 -9.34 -41.90
CA SER A 436 -12.95 -8.55 -42.84
C SER A 436 -12.58 -9.36 -44.09
N ALA A 437 -12.53 -8.74 -45.26
CA ALA A 437 -12.12 -9.40 -46.51
C ALA A 437 -10.58 -9.52 -46.63
N ASN A 438 -9.84 -8.51 -46.16
CA ASN A 438 -8.37 -8.46 -46.24
C ASN A 438 -7.71 -9.34 -45.17
N LEU A 439 -6.65 -10.06 -45.55
CA LEU A 439 -5.89 -10.97 -44.70
C LEU A 439 -5.32 -10.24 -43.47
N ASN A 440 -4.80 -9.03 -43.65
CA ASN A 440 -4.15 -8.31 -42.55
C ASN A 440 -5.14 -7.88 -41.45
N SER A 441 -6.32 -7.42 -41.85
CA SER A 441 -7.39 -7.07 -40.91
C SER A 441 -8.02 -8.30 -40.28
N LYS A 442 -8.10 -9.45 -40.96
CA LYS A 442 -8.47 -10.73 -40.34
C LYS A 442 -7.48 -11.15 -39.25
N PHE A 443 -6.17 -11.03 -39.52
CA PHE A 443 -5.14 -11.32 -38.53
C PHE A 443 -5.28 -10.42 -37.29
N GLN A 444 -5.41 -9.10 -37.48
CA GLN A 444 -5.60 -8.15 -36.39
C GLN A 444 -6.88 -8.43 -35.57
N GLN A 445 -7.98 -8.83 -36.23
CA GLN A 445 -9.22 -9.22 -35.54
C GLN A 445 -9.02 -10.48 -34.70
N HIS A 446 -8.33 -11.48 -35.23
CA HIS A 446 -8.01 -12.70 -34.50
C HIS A 446 -7.14 -12.39 -33.26
N GLU A 447 -6.10 -11.58 -33.42
CA GLU A 447 -5.25 -11.10 -32.33
C GLU A 447 -6.09 -10.41 -31.24
N ASN A 448 -7.00 -9.49 -31.62
CA ASN A 448 -7.89 -8.80 -30.68
C ASN A 448 -8.76 -9.79 -29.88
N VAL A 449 -9.35 -10.79 -30.53
CA VAL A 449 -10.19 -11.79 -29.86
C VAL A 449 -9.36 -12.65 -28.89
N VAL A 450 -8.16 -13.06 -29.30
CA VAL A 450 -7.24 -13.84 -28.47
C VAL A 450 -6.86 -13.03 -27.24
N VAL A 451 -6.35 -11.80 -27.40
CA VAL A 451 -5.92 -10.94 -26.28
C VAL A 451 -7.09 -10.65 -25.34
N LEU A 452 -8.29 -10.33 -25.86
CA LEU A 452 -9.48 -10.12 -25.03
C LEU A 452 -9.81 -11.35 -24.18
N ARG A 453 -9.74 -12.57 -24.76
CA ARG A 453 -9.98 -13.83 -24.04
C ARG A 453 -8.98 -14.04 -22.89
N HIS A 454 -7.78 -13.49 -23.01
CA HIS A 454 -6.75 -13.58 -21.97
C HIS A 454 -6.96 -12.55 -20.85
N ILE A 455 -7.50 -11.37 -21.17
CA ILE A 455 -7.75 -10.30 -20.19
C ILE A 455 -8.90 -10.66 -19.22
N ALA A 456 -9.98 -11.28 -19.71
CA ALA A 456 -11.17 -11.51 -18.89
C ALA A 456 -10.91 -12.38 -17.63
N PRO A 457 -10.23 -13.54 -17.70
CA PRO A 457 -9.90 -14.34 -16.51
C PRO A 457 -9.07 -13.58 -15.46
N LEU A 458 -8.18 -12.69 -15.91
CA LEU A 458 -7.33 -11.88 -15.02
C LEU A 458 -8.15 -10.87 -14.23
N VAL A 459 -9.09 -10.20 -14.90
CA VAL A 459 -10.00 -9.24 -14.28
C VAL A 459 -10.93 -9.96 -13.31
N ILE A 460 -11.48 -11.10 -13.71
CA ILE A 460 -12.37 -11.92 -12.86
C ILE A 460 -11.63 -12.38 -11.61
N ALA A 461 -10.41 -12.88 -11.73
CA ALA A 461 -9.63 -13.33 -10.58
C ALA A 461 -9.28 -12.17 -9.62
N ASN A 462 -8.87 -11.02 -10.16
CA ASN A 462 -8.53 -9.85 -9.36
C ASN A 462 -9.76 -9.26 -8.64
N CYS A 463 -10.87 -9.05 -9.37
CA CYS A 463 -12.09 -8.51 -8.78
C CYS A 463 -12.78 -9.51 -7.85
N GLY A 464 -12.75 -10.81 -8.19
CA GLY A 464 -13.33 -11.87 -7.38
C GLY A 464 -12.64 -12.01 -6.02
N SER A 465 -11.30 -12.00 -6.00
CA SER A 465 -10.54 -12.06 -4.75
C SER A 465 -10.75 -10.81 -3.87
N MET A 466 -10.74 -9.61 -4.47
CA MET A 466 -11.04 -8.38 -3.75
C MET A 466 -12.48 -8.31 -3.23
N GLY A 467 -13.45 -8.73 -4.04
CA GLY A 467 -14.87 -8.78 -3.66
C GLY A 467 -15.12 -9.75 -2.52
N ALA A 468 -14.54 -10.96 -2.59
CA ALA A 468 -14.60 -11.95 -1.51
C ALA A 468 -14.03 -11.40 -0.21
N TYR A 469 -12.91 -10.68 -0.26
CA TYR A 469 -12.33 -10.03 0.92
C TYR A 469 -13.23 -8.95 1.52
N ILE A 470 -13.78 -8.06 0.69
CA ILE A 470 -14.66 -6.99 1.18
C ILE A 470 -15.90 -7.59 1.86
N VAL A 471 -16.51 -8.61 1.27
CA VAL A 471 -17.66 -9.31 1.86
C VAL A 471 -17.27 -9.96 3.18
N ALA A 472 -16.20 -10.76 3.21
CA ALA A 472 -15.73 -11.43 4.42
C ALA A 472 -15.39 -10.43 5.54
N ALA A 473 -14.64 -9.37 5.23
CA ALA A 473 -14.26 -8.34 6.20
C ALA A 473 -15.48 -7.53 6.71
N SER A 474 -16.48 -7.29 5.87
CA SER A 474 -17.73 -6.61 6.28
C SER A 474 -18.53 -7.49 7.23
N ILE A 475 -18.68 -8.79 6.92
CA ILE A 475 -19.33 -9.75 7.81
C ILE A 475 -18.62 -9.80 9.16
N VAL A 476 -17.29 -9.96 9.18
CA VAL A 476 -16.51 -10.02 10.43
C VAL A 476 -16.64 -8.74 11.26
N ARG A 477 -16.80 -7.57 10.62
CA ARG A 477 -17.00 -6.29 11.30
C ARG A 477 -18.34 -6.20 12.04
N GLU A 478 -19.42 -6.74 11.48
CA GLU A 478 -20.73 -6.77 12.15
C GLU A 478 -20.70 -7.59 13.45
N PHE A 479 -19.84 -8.62 13.51
CA PHE A 479 -19.66 -9.46 14.70
C PHE A 479 -18.54 -9.00 15.64
N MET A 480 -17.99 -7.79 15.45
CA MET A 480 -16.88 -7.27 16.28
C MET A 480 -17.22 -7.22 17.76
N GLY A 481 -18.48 -6.93 18.12
CA GLY A 481 -18.95 -6.91 19.52
C GLY A 481 -18.98 -8.29 20.20
N VAL A 482 -18.98 -9.38 19.43
CA VAL A 482 -19.06 -10.76 19.94
C VAL A 482 -17.67 -11.38 20.11
N PHE A 483 -16.76 -11.16 19.16
CA PHE A 483 -15.47 -11.87 19.12
C PHE A 483 -14.39 -11.28 20.06
N GLY A 484 -14.57 -10.05 20.54
CA GLY A 484 -13.51 -9.34 21.26
C GLY A 484 -12.30 -8.98 20.36
N PRO A 485 -11.41 -8.09 20.82
CA PRO A 485 -10.38 -7.48 19.97
C PRO A 485 -9.31 -8.47 19.46
N ARG A 486 -8.95 -9.50 20.26
CA ARG A 486 -7.94 -10.50 19.90
C ARG A 486 -8.41 -11.39 18.74
N LEU A 487 -9.58 -12.02 18.88
CA LEU A 487 -10.12 -12.93 17.87
C LEU A 487 -10.50 -12.19 16.59
N TYR A 488 -11.05 -10.97 16.70
CA TYR A 488 -11.30 -10.11 15.55
C TYR A 488 -10.02 -9.88 14.71
N ARG A 489 -8.91 -9.47 15.34
CA ARG A 489 -7.66 -9.22 14.62
C ARG A 489 -7.06 -10.50 14.02
N LEU A 490 -7.18 -11.64 14.70
CA LEU A 490 -6.76 -12.96 14.20
C LEU A 490 -7.55 -13.39 12.95
N ILE A 491 -8.86 -13.17 12.93
CA ILE A 491 -9.69 -13.47 11.76
C ILE A 491 -9.30 -12.55 10.60
N ILE A 492 -9.21 -11.22 10.85
CA ILE A 492 -8.91 -10.23 9.81
C ILE A 492 -7.56 -10.49 9.13
N ILE A 493 -6.51 -10.87 9.88
CA ILE A 493 -5.20 -11.14 9.26
C ILE A 493 -5.21 -12.40 8.38
N ASN A 494 -5.99 -13.42 8.75
CA ASN A 494 -6.08 -14.66 7.96
C ASN A 494 -6.90 -14.49 6.67
N ILE A 495 -7.88 -13.58 6.66
CA ILE A 495 -8.64 -13.27 5.45
C ILE A 495 -7.97 -12.21 4.56
N PHE A 496 -6.85 -11.62 4.99
CA PHE A 496 -6.22 -10.50 4.30
C PHE A 496 -5.71 -10.90 2.90
N PHE A 497 -6.34 -10.37 1.85
CA PHE A 497 -6.17 -10.87 0.49
C PHE A 497 -4.93 -10.39 -0.27
N LEU A 498 -4.35 -9.25 0.12
CA LEU A 498 -3.26 -8.58 -0.60
C LEU A 498 -2.02 -9.45 -0.89
N PRO A 499 -1.55 -10.35 0.02
CA PRO A 499 -0.47 -11.29 -0.31
C PRO A 499 -0.85 -12.39 -1.31
N TYR A 500 -2.13 -12.74 -1.39
CA TYR A 500 -2.61 -13.82 -2.25
C TYR A 500 -2.86 -13.33 -3.69
N SER A 501 -3.16 -12.04 -3.89
CA SER A 501 -3.53 -11.52 -5.20
C SER A 501 -2.44 -11.63 -6.29
N PRO A 502 -1.14 -11.38 -6.05
CA PRO A 502 -0.11 -11.52 -7.08
C PRO A 502 0.05 -12.97 -7.52
N ALA A 503 0.10 -13.90 -6.56
CA ALA A 503 0.23 -15.32 -6.82
C ALA A 503 -0.98 -15.84 -7.61
N LEU A 504 -2.20 -15.47 -7.23
CA LEU A 504 -3.42 -15.80 -7.97
C LEU A 504 -3.35 -15.28 -9.41
N LEU A 505 -2.94 -14.03 -9.62
CA LEU A 505 -2.84 -13.45 -10.96
C LEU A 505 -1.79 -14.17 -11.82
N MET A 506 -0.64 -14.54 -11.23
CA MET A 506 0.39 -15.32 -11.93
C MET A 506 -0.08 -16.72 -12.31
N VAL A 507 -0.81 -17.41 -11.43
CA VAL A 507 -1.39 -18.72 -11.76
C VAL A 507 -2.36 -18.58 -12.93
N VAL A 508 -3.25 -17.59 -12.89
CA VAL A 508 -4.21 -17.35 -13.99
C VAL A 508 -3.48 -17.02 -15.29
N LEU A 509 -2.45 -16.17 -15.26
CA LEU A 509 -1.61 -15.88 -16.42
C LEU A 509 -0.97 -17.16 -17.00
N ILE A 510 -0.39 -18.00 -16.14
CA ILE A 510 0.22 -19.28 -16.56
C ILE A 510 -0.80 -20.21 -17.20
N LEU A 511 -1.98 -20.36 -16.59
CA LEU A 511 -3.05 -21.22 -17.11
C LEU A 511 -3.55 -20.73 -18.47
N VAL A 512 -3.75 -19.43 -18.59
CA VAL A 512 -4.19 -18.77 -19.83
C VAL A 512 -3.17 -18.96 -20.94
N VAL A 513 -1.88 -18.69 -20.67
CA VAL A 513 -0.79 -18.88 -21.65
C VAL A 513 -0.64 -20.36 -22.05
N ARG A 514 -0.72 -21.29 -21.09
CA ARG A 514 -0.66 -22.73 -21.37
C ARG A 514 -1.82 -23.21 -22.23
N HIS A 515 -3.02 -22.71 -21.93
CA HIS A 515 -4.22 -23.05 -22.70
C HIS A 515 -4.09 -22.56 -24.14
N ASP A 516 -3.63 -21.32 -24.35
CA ASP A 516 -3.39 -20.78 -25.70
C ASP A 516 -2.31 -21.55 -26.46
N TYR A 517 -1.19 -21.86 -25.82
CA TYR A 517 -0.13 -22.68 -26.41
C TYR A 517 -0.65 -24.05 -26.86
N LYS A 518 -1.46 -24.73 -26.03
CA LYS A 518 -2.09 -26.01 -26.39
C LYS A 518 -3.04 -25.87 -27.59
N GLN A 519 -3.87 -24.82 -27.63
CA GLN A 519 -4.77 -24.58 -28.76
C GLN A 519 -4.02 -24.36 -30.08
N ARG A 520 -2.89 -23.64 -30.04
CA ARG A 520 -2.05 -23.45 -31.22
C ARG A 520 -1.41 -24.76 -31.67
N GLN A 521 -0.89 -25.55 -30.74
CA GLN A 521 -0.31 -26.86 -31.09
C GLN A 521 -1.36 -27.82 -31.67
N SER A 522 -2.59 -27.84 -31.17
CA SER A 522 -3.65 -28.66 -31.75
C SER A 522 -4.01 -28.18 -33.16
N ALA A 523 -4.12 -26.86 -33.39
CA ALA A 523 -4.38 -26.32 -34.72
C ALA A 523 -3.24 -26.63 -35.72
N LEU A 524 -1.98 -26.54 -35.29
CA LEU A 524 -0.83 -26.93 -36.10
C LEU A 524 -0.83 -28.43 -36.44
N ARG A 525 -1.22 -29.29 -35.48
CA ARG A 525 -1.36 -30.74 -35.71
C ARG A 525 -2.52 -31.08 -36.64
N GLU A 526 -3.63 -30.35 -36.54
CA GLU A 526 -4.76 -30.50 -37.45
C GLU A 526 -4.34 -30.13 -38.87
N ILE A 527 -3.71 -28.97 -39.06
CA ILE A 527 -3.14 -28.55 -40.35
C ILE A 527 -2.14 -29.58 -40.89
N SER A 528 -1.25 -30.13 -40.05
CA SER A 528 -0.29 -31.15 -40.48
C SER A 528 -0.94 -32.50 -40.79
N SER A 529 -2.01 -32.89 -40.09
CA SER A 529 -2.80 -34.08 -40.40
C SER A 529 -3.62 -33.93 -41.69
N THR A 530 -4.21 -32.78 -41.95
CA THR A 530 -4.90 -32.46 -43.21
C THR A 530 -3.90 -32.38 -44.38
N LYS A 531 -2.67 -31.89 -44.14
CA LYS A 531 -1.56 -31.97 -45.11
C LYS A 531 -1.18 -33.42 -45.41
N LYS A 532 -1.24 -34.31 -44.41
CA LYS A 532 -1.03 -35.76 -44.57
C LYS A 532 -2.16 -36.43 -45.37
N GLU A 533 -3.41 -36.01 -45.18
CA GLU A 533 -4.56 -36.43 -46.02
C GLU A 533 -4.49 -35.86 -47.44
N MET A 534 -4.06 -34.61 -47.65
CA MET A 534 -3.79 -34.04 -48.98
C MET A 534 -2.62 -34.72 -49.68
N ASN A 535 -1.58 -35.13 -48.94
CA ASN A 535 -0.47 -35.93 -49.48
C ASN A 535 -0.87 -37.39 -49.78
N ASN A 536 -1.89 -37.93 -49.12
CA ASN A 536 -2.53 -39.19 -49.51
C ASN A 536 -3.52 -38.98 -50.68
N GLY A 537 -4.08 -37.78 -50.83
CA GLY A 537 -4.85 -37.28 -51.98
C GLY A 537 -3.99 -36.78 -53.14
N LYS A 538 -2.79 -37.35 -53.29
CA LYS A 538 -1.83 -37.10 -54.39
C LYS A 538 -2.46 -37.20 -55.79
N SER A 539 -3.64 -37.81 -55.93
CA SER A 539 -4.41 -37.89 -57.18
C SER A 539 -4.85 -36.54 -57.77
N TYR A 540 -5.12 -35.49 -56.99
CA TYR A 540 -5.75 -34.27 -57.53
C TYR A 540 -4.76 -33.37 -58.29
N PHE A 541 -3.58 -33.10 -57.71
CA PHE A 541 -2.55 -32.28 -58.35
C PHE A 541 -1.67 -33.08 -59.33
N GLN A 542 -1.54 -34.42 -59.18
CA GLN A 542 -0.93 -35.25 -60.22
C GLN A 542 -1.82 -35.34 -61.47
N GLN A 543 -3.14 -35.45 -61.35
CA GLN A 543 -4.04 -35.40 -62.53
C GLN A 543 -3.94 -34.07 -63.28
N TYR A 544 -3.84 -32.93 -62.57
CA TYR A 544 -3.66 -31.63 -63.21
C TYR A 544 -2.27 -31.46 -63.83
N SER A 545 -1.22 -31.95 -63.17
CA SER A 545 0.15 -32.01 -63.71
C SER A 545 0.22 -32.88 -64.98
N ASP A 546 -0.47 -34.02 -65.00
CA ASP A 546 -0.50 -34.93 -66.13
C ASP A 546 -1.32 -34.34 -67.30
N GLN A 547 -2.40 -33.60 -67.01
CA GLN A 547 -3.15 -32.84 -68.03
C GLN A 547 -2.33 -31.68 -68.63
N TRP A 548 -1.58 -30.95 -67.80
CA TRP A 548 -0.73 -29.84 -68.25
C TRP A 548 0.51 -30.28 -69.03
N ASN A 549 1.07 -31.46 -68.73
CA ASN A 549 2.22 -32.02 -69.45
C ASN A 549 1.87 -32.54 -70.86
N VAL A 550 0.58 -32.70 -71.20
CA VAL A 550 0.16 -33.06 -72.55
C VAL A 550 0.16 -31.85 -73.48
N ASP A 551 -0.17 -30.65 -72.98
CA ASP A 551 -0.29 -29.44 -73.81
C ASP A 551 1.02 -28.68 -74.02
N HIS A 552 2.02 -28.85 -73.15
CA HIS A 552 3.32 -28.17 -73.29
C HIS A 552 4.24 -28.72 -74.39
N LYS A 553 3.83 -29.76 -75.14
CA LYS A 553 4.58 -30.20 -76.33
C LYS A 553 4.42 -29.30 -77.56
N LYS A 554 3.67 -28.17 -77.47
CA LYS A 554 3.28 -27.41 -78.67
C LYS A 554 3.79 -25.97 -78.85
N ASP A 555 4.38 -25.27 -77.88
CA ASP A 555 4.91 -23.92 -78.20
C ASP A 555 5.94 -23.36 -77.17
N PRO A 556 7.17 -22.94 -77.58
CA PRO A 556 8.23 -22.52 -76.65
C PRO A 556 8.44 -20.99 -76.49
N GLN A 557 7.51 -20.10 -76.87
CA GLN A 557 7.86 -18.67 -77.08
C GLN A 557 7.42 -17.58 -76.07
N HIS A 558 7.01 -17.87 -74.84
CA HIS A 558 6.72 -16.78 -73.89
C HIS A 558 7.42 -16.90 -72.52
N SER A 559 8.58 -16.24 -72.41
CA SER A 559 9.23 -15.89 -71.14
C SER A 559 9.19 -14.38 -70.92
N SER A 560 8.49 -13.94 -69.87
CA SER A 560 8.69 -12.60 -69.30
C SER A 560 8.40 -12.65 -67.80
N CYS A 561 9.46 -12.53 -66.98
CA CYS A 561 9.39 -12.48 -65.52
C CYS A 561 9.32 -11.03 -65.01
N TRP A 562 8.64 -10.86 -63.87
CA TRP A 562 8.41 -9.58 -63.18
C TRP A 562 9.67 -9.03 -62.48
N PRO A 563 9.76 -7.72 -62.17
CA PRO A 563 10.97 -7.09 -61.60
C PRO A 563 11.22 -7.47 -60.12
N LEU A 564 12.49 -7.74 -59.79
CA LEU A 564 13.05 -8.24 -58.51
C LEU A 564 12.75 -7.42 -57.23
N GLU A 565 12.19 -6.22 -57.35
CA GLU A 565 12.03 -5.31 -56.21
C GLU A 565 10.89 -5.74 -55.25
N GLN A 566 9.91 -6.51 -55.75
CA GLN A 566 8.84 -7.08 -54.91
C GLN A 566 9.28 -8.32 -54.12
N THR A 567 10.28 -9.04 -54.61
CA THR A 567 10.72 -10.33 -54.04
C THR A 567 11.56 -10.15 -52.77
N SER A 568 12.38 -9.09 -52.73
CA SER A 568 13.19 -8.72 -51.55
C SER A 568 12.33 -8.42 -50.30
N ARG A 569 11.14 -7.82 -50.48
CA ARG A 569 10.22 -7.55 -49.36
C ARG A 569 9.56 -8.81 -48.80
N TYR A 570 9.43 -9.85 -49.61
CA TYR A 570 8.79 -11.11 -49.21
C TYR A 570 9.72 -12.00 -48.38
N LEU A 571 11.02 -12.01 -48.66
CA LEU A 571 12.01 -12.77 -47.87
C LEU A 571 12.26 -12.16 -46.48
N ASN A 572 12.33 -10.83 -46.36
CA ASN A 572 12.39 -10.15 -45.05
C ASN A 572 11.17 -10.45 -44.17
N TYR A 573 10.02 -10.74 -44.79
CA TYR A 573 8.75 -11.02 -44.12
C TYR A 573 8.65 -12.44 -43.56
N TYR A 574 9.40 -13.41 -44.11
CA TYR A 574 9.29 -14.83 -43.71
C TYR A 574 10.41 -15.33 -42.80
N LEU A 575 11.64 -14.78 -42.89
CA LEU A 575 12.81 -15.32 -42.20
C LEU A 575 13.38 -14.42 -41.09
N GLY A 576 12.96 -13.16 -40.98
CA GLY A 576 13.36 -12.28 -39.87
C GLY A 576 14.85 -11.95 -39.77
N LEU A 577 15.61 -12.04 -40.87
CA LEU A 577 17.03 -11.65 -40.92
C LEU A 577 17.16 -10.19 -41.42
N GLU A 578 17.69 -9.29 -40.59
CA GLU A 578 18.19 -7.99 -41.07
C GLU A 578 19.51 -8.20 -41.82
N ILE A 579 19.45 -8.25 -43.15
CA ILE A 579 20.65 -8.25 -43.98
C ILE A 579 21.10 -6.79 -44.15
N ASN A 580 22.09 -6.37 -43.36
CA ASN A 580 22.84 -5.15 -43.64
C ASN A 580 23.61 -5.34 -44.96
N ARG A 581 23.47 -4.39 -45.88
CA ARG A 581 24.27 -4.33 -47.12
C ARG A 581 25.72 -4.08 -46.76
N SER A 582 26.60 -5.06 -47.00
CA SER A 582 27.99 -4.81 -47.34
C SER A 582 28.24 -5.38 -48.73
N GLU A 583 28.62 -4.49 -49.64
CA GLU A 583 29.00 -4.76 -51.03
C GLU A 583 30.29 -5.58 -51.05
N GLU A 584 30.24 -6.83 -51.50
CA GLU A 584 31.35 -7.52 -52.15
C GLU A 584 30.82 -8.82 -52.79
N GLU A 585 30.83 -8.88 -54.11
CA GLU A 585 30.51 -10.08 -54.90
C GLU A 585 31.62 -11.15 -54.73
N PRO A 586 31.29 -12.43 -54.49
CA PRO A 586 32.28 -13.49 -54.61
C PRO A 586 32.15 -14.23 -55.94
N THR A 587 33.18 -14.12 -56.78
CA THR A 587 33.51 -15.06 -57.86
C THR A 587 33.75 -16.47 -57.31
N ILE A 588 33.13 -17.48 -57.95
CA ILE A 588 33.19 -18.89 -57.52
C ILE A 588 34.43 -19.56 -58.12
N ASN A 589 35.31 -20.08 -57.26
CA ASN A 589 36.41 -20.97 -57.64
C ASN A 589 36.06 -22.39 -57.16
N THR A 590 36.03 -23.36 -58.09
CA THR A 590 35.59 -24.74 -57.87
C THR A 590 36.61 -25.53 -57.05
N GLY A 591 36.30 -25.88 -55.79
CA GLY A 591 37.18 -26.77 -55.02
C GLY A 591 36.99 -26.89 -53.49
N ARG A 592 36.02 -26.21 -52.86
CA ARG A 592 35.64 -26.45 -51.45
C ARG A 592 34.14 -26.34 -51.25
N ASP A 593 33.60 -27.15 -50.35
CA ASP A 593 32.18 -27.15 -49.95
C ASP A 593 31.68 -25.72 -49.68
N PRO A 594 30.54 -25.30 -50.29
CA PRO A 594 30.01 -23.97 -50.05
C PRO A 594 29.42 -23.87 -48.65
N SER A 595 29.61 -22.72 -47.99
CA SER A 595 28.93 -22.43 -46.73
C SER A 595 27.41 -22.34 -46.91
N PHE A 596 26.64 -22.74 -45.89
CA PHE A 596 25.17 -22.84 -45.86
C PHE A 596 24.43 -21.61 -46.46
N SER A 597 25.02 -20.42 -46.34
CA SER A 597 24.53 -19.15 -46.87
C SER A 597 24.53 -19.08 -48.40
N GLN A 598 25.52 -19.69 -49.06
CA GLN A 598 25.65 -19.71 -50.52
C GLN A 598 24.68 -20.70 -51.17
N LEU A 599 24.35 -21.82 -50.50
CA LEU A 599 23.35 -22.78 -50.98
C LEU A 599 21.91 -22.22 -50.95
N ILE A 600 21.58 -21.42 -49.93
CA ILE A 600 20.28 -20.76 -49.82
C ILE A 600 20.12 -19.70 -50.92
N LEU A 601 21.16 -18.93 -51.21
CA LEU A 601 21.15 -17.96 -52.31
C LEU A 601 20.97 -18.68 -53.66
N TYR A 602 21.59 -19.85 -53.86
CA TYR A 602 21.48 -20.65 -55.08
C TYR A 602 20.05 -21.21 -55.29
N CYS A 603 19.41 -21.74 -54.23
CA CYS A 603 18.05 -22.29 -54.32
C CYS A 603 16.97 -21.22 -54.49
N VAL A 604 17.12 -20.06 -53.85
CA VAL A 604 16.16 -18.95 -53.96
C VAL A 604 16.24 -18.29 -55.35
N THR A 605 17.43 -18.24 -55.94
CA THR A 605 17.63 -17.71 -57.30
C THR A 605 17.03 -18.63 -58.37
N TYR A 606 17.12 -19.96 -58.19
CA TYR A 606 16.52 -20.94 -59.12
C TYR A 606 14.99 -21.01 -59.03
N HIS A 607 14.40 -20.84 -57.84
CA HIS A 607 12.95 -20.93 -57.69
C HIS A 607 12.20 -19.71 -58.26
N PHE A 608 12.86 -18.54 -58.35
CA PHE A 608 12.26 -17.29 -58.86
C PHE A 608 12.52 -17.00 -60.34
N LEU A 609 13.52 -17.62 -60.97
CA LEU A 609 13.78 -17.46 -62.42
C LEU A 609 13.04 -18.46 -63.31
N GLY A 610 12.23 -19.37 -62.76
CA GLY A 610 11.31 -20.18 -63.55
C GLY A 610 11.97 -21.04 -64.63
N VAL A 611 13.16 -21.59 -64.36
CA VAL A 611 13.81 -22.54 -65.28
C VAL A 611 13.67 -23.97 -64.75
N CYS A 612 12.91 -24.76 -65.51
CA CYS A 612 12.77 -26.22 -65.61
C CYS A 612 13.24 -27.15 -64.47
N ALA A 613 12.26 -27.94 -63.99
CA ALA A 613 12.31 -29.27 -63.36
C ALA A 613 13.19 -29.47 -62.09
N PRO A 614 12.62 -29.96 -60.97
CA PRO A 614 13.41 -30.24 -59.78
C PRO A 614 14.25 -31.50 -59.98
N SER A 615 15.57 -31.41 -59.79
CA SER A 615 16.40 -32.58 -59.49
C SER A 615 16.09 -33.07 -58.07
N LEU A 616 16.24 -34.38 -57.84
CA LEU A 616 15.91 -35.08 -56.59
C LEU A 616 16.54 -34.43 -55.33
N GLU A 617 17.62 -33.68 -55.48
CA GLU A 617 18.35 -33.04 -54.39
C GLU A 617 17.63 -31.82 -53.79
N CYS A 618 16.78 -31.12 -54.55
CA CYS A 618 15.97 -30.01 -54.02
C CYS A 618 14.84 -30.47 -53.08
N ILE A 619 14.37 -31.71 -53.22
CA ILE A 619 13.30 -32.26 -52.39
C ILE A 619 13.81 -32.60 -50.98
N HIS A 620 15.05 -33.09 -50.87
CA HIS A 620 15.64 -33.41 -49.57
C HIS A 620 15.98 -32.17 -48.73
N LEU A 621 16.30 -31.03 -49.35
CA LEU A 621 16.57 -29.79 -48.61
C LEU A 621 15.30 -29.16 -48.02
N TRP A 622 14.14 -29.34 -48.68
CA TRP A 622 12.85 -28.87 -48.18
C TRP A 622 12.34 -29.67 -46.97
N GLU A 623 12.69 -30.96 -46.87
CA GLU A 623 12.40 -31.79 -45.70
C GLU A 623 13.22 -31.41 -44.46
N VAL A 624 14.40 -30.80 -44.64
CA VAL A 624 15.27 -30.36 -43.53
C VAL A 624 14.91 -28.95 -43.03
N LEU A 625 14.33 -28.09 -43.88
CA LEU A 625 13.89 -26.73 -43.52
C LEU A 625 12.47 -26.64 -42.90
N ASP A 626 11.64 -27.70 -42.99
CA ASP A 626 10.28 -27.77 -42.40
C ASP A 626 10.26 -28.38 -40.96
N ASN A 627 11.44 -28.70 -40.39
CA ASN A 627 11.65 -29.05 -38.97
C ASN A 627 12.17 -27.85 -38.18
#